data_AF-A0A8E6NU37-F1
#
_entry.id   AF-A0A8E6NU37-F1
#
_cell.length_a   1.000
_cell.length_b   1.000
_cell.length_c   1.000
_cell.angle_alpha   90.00
_cell.angle_beta   90.00
_cell.angle_gamma   90.00
#
_symmetry.space_group_name_H-M   'P 1'
#
loop_
_entity.id
_entity.type
_entity.pdbx_description
1 polymer ?
#
loop_
_entity_poly.entity_id
_entity_poly.type
_entity_poly.pdbx_seq_one_letter_code
_entity_poly.pdbx_strand_id
1 'polypeptide(L)'
;MKPKKLNAKQQYQLDLELVKKKPANRTEAKAHLAAQLRISRYKSQTSSKIRVGSFRGKKKVHFSKAEEDARAALNKANAIRFSEGEVESVDTDRISESNKRWRGRTAD
;
A
#
# COMPACT_ATOMS: atom_id res chain seq x y z
N MET A 1 30.29 27.21 11.12
CA MET A 1 29.42 26.13 11.65
C MET A 1 28.90 25.30 10.48
N LYS A 2 28.94 23.96 10.55
CA LYS A 2 28.37 23.10 9.50
C LYS A 2 26.84 23.14 9.57
N PRO A 3 26.12 23.27 8.44
CA PRO A 3 24.66 23.25 8.47
C PRO A 3 24.16 21.89 8.96
N LYS A 4 23.35 21.89 10.01
CA LYS A 4 22.76 20.67 10.58
C LYS A 4 21.75 20.12 9.59
N LYS A 5 21.96 18.88 9.12
CA LYS A 5 21.01 18.21 8.22
C LYS A 5 19.67 18.03 8.93
N LEU A 6 18.60 18.51 8.33
CA LEU A 6 17.24 18.36 8.85
C LEU A 6 16.75 16.92 8.70
N ASN A 7 15.97 16.45 9.67
CA ASN A 7 15.31 15.15 9.58
C ASN A 7 14.20 15.19 8.50
N ALA A 8 13.94 14.08 7.81
CA ALA A 8 12.93 14.00 6.75
C ALA A 8 11.53 14.45 7.21
N LYS A 9 11.14 14.13 8.45
CA LYS A 9 9.87 14.61 9.04
C LYS A 9 9.85 16.12 9.24
N GLN A 10 10.95 16.70 9.70
CA GLN A 10 11.06 18.15 9.92
C GLN A 10 11.02 18.89 8.58
N GLN A 11 11.73 18.37 7.57
CA GLN A 11 11.71 18.93 6.22
C GLN A 11 10.30 18.90 5.61
N TYR A 12 9.56 17.79 5.79
CA TYR A 12 8.18 17.67 5.32
C TYR A 12 7.25 18.71 5.97
N GLN A 13 7.40 18.96 7.26
CA GLN A 13 6.60 19.97 7.97
C GLN A 13 6.88 21.38 7.44
N LEU A 14 8.16 21.72 7.23
CA LEU A 14 8.55 23.01 6.65
C LEU A 14 8.03 23.17 5.22
N ASP A 15 8.08 22.11 4.42
CA ASP A 15 7.56 22.12 3.05
C ASP A 15 6.03 22.34 3.04
N LEU A 16 5.29 21.75 3.99
CA LEU A 16 3.85 22.02 4.15
C LEU A 16 3.56 23.47 4.50
N GLU A 17 4.36 24.06 5.39
CA GLU A 17 4.21 25.47 5.78
C GLU A 17 4.56 26.43 4.64
N LEU A 18 5.58 26.09 3.84
CA LEU A 18 5.95 26.85 2.65
C LEU A 18 4.80 26.87 1.65
N VAL A 19 4.23 25.71 1.33
CA VAL A 19 3.16 25.59 0.31
C VAL A 19 1.86 26.30 0.71
N LYS A 20 1.61 26.54 2.00
CA LYS A 20 0.45 27.33 2.45
C LYS A 20 0.52 28.80 2.03
N LYS A 21 1.72 29.35 1.85
CA LYS A 21 1.91 30.74 1.43
C LYS A 21 1.76 30.83 -0.09
N LYS A 22 1.35 32.00 -0.61
CA LYS A 22 1.38 32.26 -2.06
C LYS A 22 2.78 32.77 -2.44
N PRO A 23 3.42 32.22 -3.49
CA PRO A 23 4.69 32.74 -3.95
C PRO A 23 4.49 34.11 -4.61
N ALA A 24 5.32 35.10 -4.26
CA ALA A 24 5.28 36.43 -4.86
C ALA A 24 6.20 36.53 -6.08
N ASN A 25 7.29 35.75 -6.10
CA ASN A 25 8.33 35.82 -7.12
C ASN A 25 8.51 34.48 -7.87
N ARG A 26 9.09 34.53 -9.08
CA ARG A 26 9.40 33.32 -9.86
C ARG A 26 10.35 32.37 -9.12
N THR A 27 11.29 32.91 -8.36
CA THR A 27 12.23 32.14 -7.51
C THR A 27 11.49 31.39 -6.42
N GLU A 28 10.57 32.05 -5.72
CA GLU A 28 9.70 31.44 -4.72
C GLU A 28 8.78 30.40 -5.34
N ALA A 29 8.20 30.67 -6.52
CA ALA A 29 7.36 29.70 -7.22
C ALA A 29 8.11 28.40 -7.54
N LYS A 30 9.38 28.48 -7.96
CA LYS A 30 10.24 27.30 -8.14
C LYS A 30 10.47 26.55 -6.83
N ALA A 31 10.71 27.28 -5.73
CA ALA A 31 10.88 26.67 -4.41
C ALA A 31 9.60 25.98 -3.92
N HIS A 32 8.43 26.59 -4.15
CA HIS A 32 7.12 26.01 -3.85
C HIS A 32 6.87 24.73 -4.65
N LEU A 33 7.16 24.75 -5.96
CA LEU A 33 7.05 23.56 -6.80
C LEU A 33 7.96 22.44 -6.29
N ALA A 34 9.21 22.74 -5.96
CA ALA A 34 10.14 21.77 -5.39
C ALA A 34 9.65 21.21 -4.04
N ALA A 35 9.01 22.03 -3.20
CA ALA A 35 8.39 21.59 -1.94
C ALA A 35 7.19 20.68 -2.20
N GLN A 36 6.31 21.01 -3.14
CA GLN A 36 5.18 20.17 -3.55
C GLN A 36 5.64 18.79 -4.05
N LEU A 37 6.68 18.76 -4.89
CA LEU A 37 7.25 17.49 -5.38
C LEU A 37 7.80 16.66 -4.22
N ARG A 38 8.51 17.27 -3.27
CA ARG A 38 9.03 16.57 -2.07
C ARG A 38 7.90 16.06 -1.17
N ILE A 39 6.84 16.82 -0.97
CA ILE A 39 5.63 16.38 -0.24
C ILE A 39 5.00 15.17 -0.94
N SER A 40 4.84 15.21 -2.27
CA SER A 40 4.24 14.11 -3.02
C SER A 40 5.06 12.81 -2.87
N ARG A 41 6.40 12.93 -2.98
CA ARG A 41 7.33 11.82 -2.81
C ARG A 41 7.31 11.26 -1.39
N TYR A 42 7.27 12.14 -0.38
CA TYR A 42 7.20 11.71 1.01
C TYR A 42 5.89 10.97 1.30
N LYS A 43 4.76 11.46 0.78
CA LYS A 43 3.46 10.81 0.88
C LYS A 43 3.46 9.44 0.20
N SER A 44 3.96 9.35 -1.04
CA SER A 44 4.01 8.08 -1.77
C SER A 44 4.88 7.05 -1.07
N GLN A 45 6.08 7.44 -0.63
CA GLN A 45 6.97 6.56 0.14
C GLN A 45 6.37 6.10 1.47
N THR A 46 5.61 6.98 2.13
CA THR A 46 4.97 6.65 3.41
C THR A 46 3.74 5.77 3.21
N SER A 47 2.98 5.97 2.13
CA SER A 47 1.83 5.14 1.79
C SER A 47 2.25 3.76 1.32
N SER A 48 3.32 3.64 0.51
CA SER A 48 3.78 2.36 -0.04
C SER A 48 4.57 1.50 0.95
N LYS A 49 4.72 1.93 2.20
CA LYS A 49 5.46 1.17 3.21
C LYS A 49 4.53 0.15 3.86
N ILE A 50 4.63 -1.09 3.39
CA ILE A 50 4.01 -2.26 4.02
C ILE A 50 4.42 -2.28 5.50
N ARG A 51 3.46 -2.08 6.42
CA ARG A 51 3.74 -2.14 7.86
C ARG A 51 3.40 -3.52 8.36
N VAL A 52 4.41 -4.29 8.74
CA VAL A 52 4.19 -5.60 9.39
C VAL A 52 4.03 -5.35 10.89
N GLY A 53 2.82 -5.53 11.39
CA GLY A 53 2.47 -5.46 12.80
C GLY A 53 2.20 -6.84 13.39
N SER A 54 1.92 -6.87 14.69
CA SER A 54 1.43 -8.06 15.42
C SER A 54 0.09 -7.71 16.03
N PHE A 55 -0.94 -8.51 15.79
CA PHE A 55 -2.22 -8.39 16.48
C PHE A 55 -2.59 -9.75 17.09
N ARG A 56 -2.77 -9.78 18.42
CA ARG A 56 -3.08 -11.00 19.20
C ARG A 56 -2.12 -12.16 18.90
N GLY A 57 -0.82 -11.86 18.84
CA GLY A 57 0.24 -12.85 18.59
C GLY A 57 0.37 -13.33 17.14
N LYS A 58 -0.50 -12.88 16.22
CA LYS A 58 -0.42 -13.20 14.79
C LYS A 58 0.21 -12.02 14.02
N LYS A 59 1.20 -12.31 13.16
CA LYS A 59 1.77 -11.30 12.26
C LYS A 59 0.69 -10.83 11.29
N LYS A 60 0.42 -9.52 11.27
CA LYS A 60 -0.55 -8.89 10.37
C LYS A 60 0.16 -7.86 9.51
N VAL A 61 0.00 -7.98 8.20
CA VAL A 61 0.56 -7.04 7.23
C VAL A 61 -0.48 -5.96 6.97
N HIS A 62 -0.16 -4.71 7.28
CA HIS A 62 -0.97 -3.55 6.97
C HIS A 62 -0.52 -3.00 5.62
N PHE A 63 -1.40 -3.12 4.64
CA PHE A 63 -1.18 -2.61 3.29
C PHE A 63 -1.57 -1.13 3.23
N SER A 64 -1.17 -0.46 2.16
CA SER A 64 -1.61 0.91 1.91
C SER A 64 -3.10 0.91 1.56
N LYS A 65 -3.83 2.00 1.85
CA LYS A 65 -5.27 2.10 1.51
C LYS A 65 -5.53 1.84 0.02
N ALA A 66 -4.68 2.37 -0.85
CA ALA A 66 -4.76 2.14 -2.29
C ALA A 66 -4.56 0.67 -2.70
N GLU A 67 -3.72 -0.07 -1.97
CA GLU A 67 -3.48 -1.49 -2.21
C GLU A 67 -4.59 -2.39 -1.64
N GLU A 68 -5.17 -2.00 -0.50
CA GLU A 68 -6.38 -2.63 0.04
C GLU A 68 -7.56 -2.47 -0.93
N ASP A 69 -7.77 -1.26 -1.45
CA ASP A 69 -8.81 -0.96 -2.44
C ASP A 69 -8.59 -1.76 -3.75
N ALA A 70 -7.34 -1.82 -4.24
CA ALA A 70 -6.99 -2.62 -5.42
C ALA A 70 -7.21 -4.12 -5.20
N ARG A 71 -6.87 -4.65 -4.03
CA ARG A 71 -7.13 -6.06 -3.69
C ARG A 71 -8.61 -6.36 -3.54
N ALA A 72 -9.39 -5.46 -2.95
CA ALA A 72 -10.84 -5.60 -2.86
C ALA A 72 -11.47 -5.63 -4.26
N ALA A 73 -11.01 -4.76 -5.17
CA ALA A 73 -11.44 -4.77 -6.57
C ALA A 73 -11.06 -6.09 -7.28
N LEU A 74 -9.84 -6.58 -7.10
CA LEU A 74 -9.41 -7.87 -7.66
C LEU A 74 -10.21 -9.05 -7.11
N ASN A 75 -10.48 -9.10 -5.80
CA ASN A 75 -11.29 -10.15 -5.20
C ASN A 75 -12.72 -10.13 -5.75
N LYS A 76 -13.30 -8.94 -5.95
CA LYS A 76 -14.62 -8.79 -6.57
C LYS A 76 -14.62 -9.25 -8.03
N ALA A 77 -13.61 -8.86 -8.81
CA ALA A 77 -13.46 -9.29 -10.20
C ALA A 77 -13.27 -10.81 -10.31
N ASN A 78 -12.44 -11.41 -9.44
CA ASN A 78 -12.25 -12.85 -9.39
C ASN A 78 -13.55 -13.56 -9.03
N ALA A 79 -14.29 -13.09 -8.02
CA ALA A 79 -15.57 -13.68 -7.64
C ALA A 79 -16.60 -13.66 -8.79
N ILE A 80 -16.60 -12.59 -9.59
CA ILE A 80 -17.43 -12.48 -10.79
C ILE A 80 -17.00 -13.51 -11.85
N ARG A 81 -15.69 -13.62 -12.14
CA ARG A 81 -15.18 -14.66 -13.05
C ARG A 81 -15.48 -16.09 -12.60
N PHE A 82 -15.39 -16.36 -11.30
CA PHE A 82 -15.81 -17.63 -10.71
C PHE A 82 -17.30 -17.91 -10.94
N SER A 83 -18.16 -16.90 -10.81
CA SER A 83 -19.60 -17.06 -11.07
C SER A 83 -19.94 -17.20 -12.56
N GLU A 84 -19.14 -16.62 -13.45
CA GLU A 84 -19.31 -16.68 -14.91
C GLU A 84 -18.72 -17.96 -15.52
N GLY A 85 -18.02 -18.78 -14.72
CA GLY A 85 -17.42 -20.03 -15.18
C GLY A 85 -16.10 -19.86 -15.95
N GLU A 86 -15.56 -18.65 -16.06
CA GLU A 86 -14.26 -18.34 -16.67
C GLU A 86 -13.11 -18.56 -15.68
N VAL A 87 -12.99 -19.79 -15.17
CA VAL A 87 -11.88 -20.17 -14.29
C VAL A 87 -11.01 -21.14 -15.05
N GLU A 88 -9.73 -20.82 -15.19
CA GLU A 88 -8.74 -21.79 -15.67
C GLU A 88 -8.80 -23.03 -14.77
N SER A 89 -9.06 -24.19 -15.38
CA SER A 89 -9.07 -25.46 -14.66
C SER A 89 -7.73 -25.65 -13.97
N VAL A 90 -7.73 -25.63 -12.63
CA VAL A 90 -6.54 -25.98 -11.87
C VAL A 90 -6.23 -27.44 -12.16
N ASP A 91 -5.09 -27.71 -12.77
CA ASP A 91 -4.63 -29.06 -13.08
C ASP A 91 -4.43 -29.84 -11.77
N THR A 92 -5.45 -30.63 -11.43
CA THR A 92 -5.49 -31.35 -10.16
C THR A 92 -4.48 -32.48 -10.09
N ASP A 93 -3.85 -32.86 -11.20
CA ASP A 93 -2.82 -33.90 -11.26
C ASP A 93 -1.50 -33.43 -10.64
N ARG A 94 -1.26 -32.11 -10.60
CA ARG A 94 -0.11 -31.52 -9.89
C ARG A 94 -0.28 -31.44 -8.38
N ILE A 95 -1.48 -31.67 -7.86
CA ILE A 95 -1.77 -31.60 -6.43
C ILE A 95 -1.49 -32.97 -5.80
N SER A 96 -0.57 -33.01 -4.83
CA SER A 96 -0.25 -34.25 -4.09
C SER A 96 -1.50 -34.84 -3.42
N GLU A 97 -1.65 -36.16 -3.46
CA GLU A 97 -2.80 -36.89 -2.89
C GLU A 97 -3.03 -36.59 -1.40
N SER A 98 -1.96 -36.26 -0.66
CA SER A 98 -2.02 -35.82 0.73
C SER A 98 -2.94 -34.62 0.97
N ASN A 99 -3.08 -33.75 -0.02
CA ASN A 99 -3.94 -32.57 0.02
C ASN A 99 -5.36 -32.85 -0.50
N LYS A 100 -5.58 -33.95 -1.22
CA LYS A 100 -6.89 -34.38 -1.76
C LYS A 100 -7.70 -35.20 -0.72
N ARG A 101 -7.68 -34.79 0.56
CA ARG A 101 -8.43 -35.49 1.62
C ARG A 101 -9.70 -34.72 1.96
N TRP A 102 -10.83 -35.43 2.02
CA TRP A 102 -12.09 -34.92 2.52
C TRP A 102 -11.92 -34.44 3.97
N ARG A 103 -12.21 -33.17 4.24
CA ARG A 103 -12.10 -32.55 5.57
C ARG A 103 -13.41 -32.56 6.36
N GLY A 104 -14.45 -33.22 5.86
CA GLY A 104 -15.72 -33.32 6.57
C GLY A 104 -15.55 -34.09 7.88
N ARG A 105 -16.23 -33.62 8.93
CA ARG A 105 -16.41 -34.36 10.18
C ARG A 105 -17.44 -35.45 9.91
N THR A 106 -17.06 -36.71 10.04
CA THR A 106 -18.04 -37.77 10.29
C THR A 106 -18.63 -37.46 11.67
N ALA A 107 -19.93 -37.20 11.75
CA ALA A 107 -20.62 -37.15 13.03
C ALA A 107 -20.67 -38.57 13.60
N ASP A 108 -20.37 -38.73 14.89
CA ASP A 108 -20.59 -39.97 15.64
C ASP A 108 -22.10 -40.24 15.83
#